data_AF-A0A8H5NTI7-F1
#
_entry.id   AF-A0A8H5NTI7-F1
#
_cell.length_a   1.000
_cell.length_b   1.000
_cell.length_c   1.000
_cell.angle_alpha   90.00
_cell.angle_beta   90.00
_cell.angle_gamma   90.00
#
_symmetry.space_group_name_H-M   'P 1'
#
loop_
_entity.id
_entity.type
_entity.pdbx_description
1 polymer ?
#
loop_
_entity_poly.entity_id
_entity_poly.type
_entity_poly.pdbx_seq_one_letter_code
_entity_poly.pdbx_strand_id
1 'polypeptide(L)'
;MRFSSSIVLFATTVAGLGINCRGSGLCNLSFGPSIQNIQDQIGNMIADGQGDKFFGDGAQVACTSGDAGSICAFFQSGASGTANDAFHYMQEIIDHGCKLCGSVPTQPGNNVANGQLTVNAVRVQKPSIKYIVKGERTRSAHDMT
;
A
#
# COMPACT_ATOMS: atom_id res chain seq x y z
N MET A 1 63.69 -0.18 12.47
CA MET A 1 62.35 -0.31 13.09
C MET A 1 61.33 -0.11 11.98
N ARG A 2 60.54 -1.14 11.63
CA ARG A 2 59.51 -1.05 10.58
C ARG A 2 58.16 -0.82 11.25
N PHE A 3 57.55 0.34 11.04
CA PHE A 3 56.21 0.64 11.55
C PHE A 3 55.18 0.24 10.49
N SER A 4 54.53 -0.92 10.70
CA SER A 4 53.36 -1.32 9.90
C SER A 4 52.14 -0.54 10.40
N SER A 5 51.64 0.40 9.61
CA SER A 5 50.36 1.07 9.87
C SER A 5 49.21 0.25 9.29
N SER A 6 48.39 -0.34 10.16
CA SER A 6 47.13 -0.97 9.76
C SER A 6 46.03 0.09 9.74
N ILE A 7 45.48 0.38 8.56
CA ILE A 7 44.30 1.23 8.40
C ILE A 7 43.07 0.38 8.75
N VAL A 8 42.38 0.74 9.83
CA VAL A 8 41.08 0.14 10.20
C VAL A 8 39.98 0.99 9.55
N LEU A 9 39.33 0.45 8.53
CA LEU A 9 38.13 1.03 7.92
C LEU A 9 36.93 0.76 8.83
N PHE A 10 36.44 1.80 9.50
CA PHE A 10 35.14 1.76 10.18
C PHE A 10 34.03 1.91 9.12
N ALA A 11 33.38 0.80 8.77
CA ALA A 11 32.17 0.84 7.96
C ALA A 11 31.01 1.37 8.81
N THR A 12 30.52 2.57 8.49
CA THR A 12 29.30 3.13 9.08
C THR A 12 28.09 2.49 8.39
N THR A 13 27.40 1.59 9.09
CA THR A 13 26.11 1.08 8.62
C THR A 13 25.06 2.16 8.83
N VAL A 14 24.50 2.70 7.74
CA VAL A 14 23.29 3.51 7.84
C VAL A 14 22.17 2.57 8.26
N ALA A 15 21.68 2.71 9.49
CA ALA A 15 20.51 1.97 9.93
C ALA A 15 19.31 2.40 9.08
N GLY A 16 18.89 1.55 8.15
CA GLY A 16 17.67 1.74 7.37
C GLY A 16 16.45 1.78 8.30
N LEU A 17 15.45 2.59 7.95
CA LEU A 17 14.16 2.50 8.63
C LEU A 17 13.50 1.20 8.16
N GLY A 18 13.37 0.23 9.06
CA GLY A 18 12.75 -1.06 8.77
C GLY A 18 11.23 -1.03 8.81
N ILE A 19 10.64 -2.19 9.04
CA ILE A 19 9.21 -2.33 9.31
C ILE A 19 8.76 -1.36 10.42
N ASN A 20 7.63 -0.69 10.22
CA ASN A 20 7.16 0.34 11.15
C ASN A 20 5.66 0.62 11.01
N CYS A 21 5.07 1.27 12.01
CA CYS A 21 3.66 1.66 12.02
C CYS A 21 3.45 3.16 11.73
N ARG A 22 4.37 3.80 11.00
CA ARG A 22 4.22 5.22 10.64
C ARG A 22 3.17 5.35 9.54
N GLY A 23 2.42 6.43 9.61
CA GLY A 23 1.39 6.78 8.63
C GLY A 23 0.98 8.24 8.76
N SER A 24 0.08 8.68 7.89
CA SER A 24 -0.50 10.02 7.97
C SER A 24 -1.34 10.20 9.25
N GLY A 25 -1.62 11.44 9.64
CA GLY A 25 -2.52 11.73 10.77
C GLY A 25 -3.93 11.17 10.60
N LEU A 26 -4.34 10.84 9.37
CA LEU A 26 -5.59 10.11 9.12
C LEU A 26 -5.56 8.71 9.73
N CYS A 27 -4.39 8.06 9.83
CA CYS A 27 -4.25 6.75 10.47
C CYS A 27 -4.50 6.76 11.99
N ASN A 28 -4.78 7.93 12.59
CA ASN A 28 -5.12 8.08 14.01
C ASN A 28 -6.56 8.58 14.22
N LEU A 29 -7.23 9.04 13.17
CA LEU A 29 -8.66 9.25 13.24
C LEU A 29 -9.30 7.87 13.22
N SER A 30 -10.30 7.60 14.06
CA SER A 30 -11.01 6.33 14.14
C SER A 30 -11.76 6.04 12.83
N PHE A 31 -11.02 5.70 11.77
CA PHE A 31 -11.55 5.07 10.60
C PHE A 31 -11.92 3.64 11.02
N GLY A 32 -13.20 3.32 10.90
CA GLY A 32 -13.77 2.03 11.28
C GLY A 32 -13.24 0.77 10.56
N PRO A 33 -12.51 0.81 9.43
CA PRO A 33 -11.96 -0.42 8.86
C PRO A 33 -10.53 -0.66 9.37
N SER A 34 -10.34 -1.81 10.01
CA SER A 34 -9.05 -2.30 10.48
C SER A 34 -8.12 -2.63 9.29
N ILE A 35 -6.82 -2.65 9.53
CA ILE A 35 -5.82 -3.17 8.57
C ILE A 35 -6.16 -4.59 8.09
N GLN A 36 -6.88 -5.37 8.91
CA GLN A 36 -7.36 -6.71 8.55
C GLN A 36 -8.37 -6.69 7.40
N ASN A 37 -9.22 -5.66 7.26
CA ASN A 37 -10.14 -5.58 6.12
C ASN A 37 -9.37 -5.50 4.79
N ILE A 38 -8.25 -4.77 4.77
CA ILE A 38 -7.36 -4.72 3.61
C ILE A 38 -6.76 -6.10 3.34
N GLN A 39 -6.28 -6.79 4.38
CA GLN A 39 -5.75 -8.15 4.28
C GLN A 39 -6.78 -9.14 3.73
N ASP A 40 -8.02 -9.08 4.23
CA ASP A 40 -9.12 -9.94 3.78
C ASP A 40 -9.48 -9.69 2.31
N GLN A 41 -9.48 -8.43 1.85
CA GLN A 41 -9.70 -8.11 0.43
C GLN A 41 -8.62 -8.72 -0.47
N ILE A 42 -7.35 -8.67 -0.05
CA ILE A 42 -6.25 -9.32 -0.79
C ILE A 42 -6.40 -10.84 -0.73
N GLY A 43 -6.76 -11.41 0.42
CA GLY A 43 -7.03 -12.84 0.58
C GLY A 43 -8.16 -13.34 -0.34
N ASN A 44 -9.25 -12.59 -0.45
CA ASN A 44 -10.35 -12.89 -1.38
C ASN A 44 -9.88 -12.80 -2.84
N MET A 45 -9.09 -11.78 -3.19
CA MET A 45 -8.49 -11.67 -4.53
C MET A 45 -7.62 -12.90 -4.87
N ILE A 46 -6.83 -13.40 -3.91
CA ILE A 46 -6.04 -14.62 -4.08
C ILE A 46 -6.96 -15.85 -4.25
N ALA A 47 -8.00 -15.97 -3.42
CA ALA A 47 -8.96 -17.06 -3.48
C ALA A 47 -9.72 -17.11 -4.82
N ASP A 48 -9.93 -15.96 -5.46
CA ASP A 48 -10.50 -15.82 -6.81
C ASP A 48 -9.50 -16.18 -7.93
N GLY A 49 -8.32 -16.70 -7.59
CA GLY A 49 -7.30 -17.13 -8.55
C GLY A 49 -6.41 -16.00 -9.08
N GLN A 50 -6.44 -14.82 -8.45
CA GLN A 50 -5.65 -13.65 -8.88
C GLN A 50 -4.38 -13.45 -8.05
N GLY A 51 -3.85 -14.51 -7.42
CA GLY A 51 -2.66 -14.45 -6.58
C GLY A 51 -1.42 -13.88 -7.30
N ASP A 52 -1.26 -14.18 -8.59
CA ASP A 52 -0.13 -13.74 -9.41
C ASP A 52 -0.37 -12.37 -10.08
N LYS A 53 -1.49 -11.70 -9.78
CA LYS A 53 -1.76 -10.36 -10.31
C LYS A 53 -0.68 -9.39 -9.84
N PHE A 54 0.00 -8.77 -10.79
CA PHE A 54 1.13 -7.88 -10.52
C PHE A 54 0.69 -6.44 -10.28
N PHE A 55 1.33 -5.79 -9.31
CA PHE A 55 1.14 -4.40 -8.91
C PHE A 55 2.48 -3.68 -8.94
N GLY A 56 2.59 -2.65 -9.78
CA GLY A 56 3.78 -1.81 -9.87
C GLY A 56 3.87 -0.77 -8.75
N ASP A 57 4.94 0.01 -8.76
CA ASP A 57 5.14 1.16 -7.86
C ASP A 57 3.94 2.14 -7.96
N GLY A 58 3.39 2.50 -6.81
CA GLY A 58 2.22 3.37 -6.65
C GLY A 58 0.87 2.69 -6.89
N ALA A 59 0.86 1.44 -7.34
CA ALA A 59 -0.39 0.71 -7.59
C ALA A 59 -1.04 0.27 -6.27
N GLN A 60 -2.31 0.62 -6.10
CA GLN A 60 -3.13 0.21 -4.96
C GLN A 60 -3.58 -1.25 -5.14
N VAL A 61 -3.28 -2.08 -4.14
CA VAL A 61 -3.64 -3.51 -4.13
C VAL A 61 -5.06 -3.67 -3.60
N ALA A 62 -5.32 -3.08 -2.43
CA ALA A 62 -6.62 -3.09 -1.77
C ALA A 62 -6.80 -1.83 -0.91
N CYS A 63 -8.04 -1.41 -0.71
CA CYS A 63 -8.38 -0.15 -0.05
C CYS A 63 -9.60 -0.30 0.84
N THR A 64 -9.59 0.45 1.93
CA THR A 64 -10.80 0.73 2.69
C THR A 64 -11.42 2.02 2.19
N SER A 65 -12.75 2.07 2.13
CA SER A 65 -13.50 3.27 1.77
C SER A 65 -13.92 4.03 3.01
N GLY A 66 -13.64 5.34 3.06
CA GLY A 66 -14.10 6.25 4.11
C GLY A 66 -14.39 7.64 3.53
N ASP A 67 -15.30 8.38 4.18
CA ASP A 67 -15.78 9.68 3.68
C ASP A 67 -14.67 10.76 3.61
N ALA A 68 -13.63 10.63 4.43
CA ALA A 68 -12.51 11.58 4.49
C ALA A 68 -11.26 11.12 3.70
N GLY A 69 -11.34 10.00 2.98
CA GLY A 69 -10.25 9.38 2.24
C GLY A 69 -10.23 7.86 2.41
N SER A 70 -9.37 7.21 1.63
CA SER A 70 -9.20 5.76 1.66
C SER A 70 -7.87 5.41 2.31
N ILE A 71 -7.84 4.35 3.13
CA ILE A 71 -6.58 3.74 3.57
C ILE A 71 -6.31 2.56 2.64
N CYS A 72 -5.16 2.55 1.97
CA CYS A 72 -4.83 1.52 0.99
C CYS A 72 -3.49 0.88 1.27
N ALA A 73 -3.38 -0.40 0.90
CA ALA A 73 -2.09 -1.06 0.70
C ALA A 73 -1.61 -0.81 -0.73
N PHE A 74 -0.35 -0.37 -0.87
CA PHE A 74 0.28 -0.13 -2.17
C PHE A 74 1.80 -0.30 -2.08
N PHE A 75 2.41 -0.71 -3.17
CA PHE A 75 3.88 -0.74 -3.30
C PHE A 75 4.40 0.67 -3.57
N GLN A 76 5.56 1.02 -3.01
CA GLN A 76 6.23 2.28 -3.31
C GLN A 76 7.76 2.19 -3.15
N SER A 77 8.45 3.30 -3.45
CA SER A 77 9.91 3.41 -3.36
C SER A 77 10.63 2.44 -4.31
N GLY A 78 10.09 2.25 -5.53
CA GLY A 78 10.61 1.31 -6.52
C GLY A 78 10.19 -0.15 -6.29
N ALA A 79 9.38 -0.44 -5.27
CA ALA A 79 8.85 -1.78 -5.05
C ALA A 79 7.70 -2.10 -6.01
N SER A 80 7.53 -3.39 -6.24
CA SER A 80 6.43 -3.99 -6.99
C SER A 80 6.30 -5.45 -6.58
N GLY A 81 5.14 -6.05 -6.76
CA GLY A 81 4.93 -7.44 -6.41
C GLY A 81 3.56 -7.96 -6.82
N THR A 82 3.31 -9.23 -6.53
CA THR A 82 2.04 -9.90 -6.76
C THR A 82 1.04 -9.67 -5.63
N ALA A 83 -0.21 -10.13 -5.80
CA ALA A 83 -1.18 -10.16 -4.70
C ALA A 83 -0.71 -11.07 -3.56
N ASN A 84 -0.07 -12.20 -3.89
CA ASN A 84 0.56 -13.09 -2.89
C ASN A 84 1.65 -12.38 -2.09
N ASP A 85 2.54 -11.63 -2.76
CA ASP A 85 3.57 -10.84 -2.08
C ASP A 85 2.93 -9.79 -1.16
N ALA A 86 1.93 -9.07 -1.67
CA ALA A 86 1.21 -8.06 -0.90
C ALA A 86 0.56 -8.64 0.36
N PHE A 87 -0.06 -9.83 0.26
CA PHE A 87 -0.67 -10.52 1.40
C PHE A 87 0.37 -10.90 2.47
N HIS A 88 1.53 -11.39 2.04
CA HIS A 88 2.63 -11.72 2.95
C HIS A 88 3.13 -10.48 3.70
N TYR A 89 3.45 -9.41 2.98
CA TYR A 89 3.92 -8.15 3.56
C TYR A 89 2.88 -7.50 4.48
N MET A 90 1.60 -7.57 4.14
CA MET A 90 0.53 -7.12 5.02
C MET A 90 0.49 -7.92 6.33
N GLN A 91 0.71 -9.24 6.27
CA GLN A 91 0.79 -10.07 7.46
C GLN A 91 1.97 -9.65 8.34
N GLU A 92 3.13 -9.34 7.77
CA GLU A 92 4.27 -8.81 8.53
C GLU A 92 3.93 -7.50 9.25
N ILE A 93 3.22 -6.57 8.59
CA ILE A 93 2.77 -5.31 9.21
C ILE A 93 1.82 -5.58 10.39
N ILE A 94 0.91 -6.55 10.23
CA ILE A 94 -0.02 -6.96 11.29
C ILE A 94 0.72 -7.61 12.46
N ASP A 95 1.63 -8.53 12.18
CA ASP A 95 2.42 -9.26 13.18
C ASP A 95 3.38 -8.33 13.94
N HIS A 96 3.84 -7.25 13.29
CA HIS A 96 4.58 -6.16 13.93
C HIS A 96 3.71 -5.32 14.89
N GLY A 97 2.39 -5.49 14.89
CA GLY A 97 1.46 -4.82 15.81
C GLY A 97 0.90 -3.50 15.27
N CYS A 98 1.02 -3.23 13.97
CA CYS A 98 0.45 -2.03 13.37
C CYS A 98 -1.07 -2.17 13.25
N LYS A 99 -1.82 -1.21 13.82
CA LYS A 99 -3.30 -1.30 13.92
C LYS A 99 -4.05 -0.83 12.68
N LEU A 100 -3.49 0.16 11.97
CA LEU A 100 -4.18 0.78 10.82
C LEU A 100 -3.22 1.10 9.67
N CYS A 101 -2.06 1.68 9.97
CA CYS A 101 -1.07 2.06 8.96
C CYS A 101 0.31 1.56 9.34
N GLY A 102 1.14 1.38 8.32
CA GLY A 102 2.51 0.93 8.49
C GLY A 102 3.20 0.71 7.15
N SER A 103 4.45 0.28 7.21
CA SER A 103 5.23 -0.07 6.04
C SER A 103 6.18 -1.19 6.38
N VAL A 104 6.44 -2.07 5.41
CA VAL A 104 7.43 -3.14 5.50
C VAL A 104 8.37 -3.07 4.29
N PRO A 105 9.69 -3.19 4.46
CA PRO A 105 10.63 -3.27 3.34
C PRO A 105 10.39 -4.50 2.49
N THR A 106 10.45 -4.37 1.17
CA THR A 106 10.36 -5.51 0.24
C THR A 106 11.72 -6.02 -0.23
N GLN A 107 12.78 -5.27 0.05
CA GLN A 107 14.15 -5.59 -0.35
C GLN A 107 15.02 -5.98 0.86
N PRO A 108 16.08 -6.80 0.65
CA PRO A 108 17.07 -7.09 1.68
C PRO A 108 17.69 -5.81 2.27
N GLY A 109 18.13 -5.89 3.53
CA GLY A 109 18.75 -4.77 4.23
C GLY A 109 17.79 -3.94 5.09
N ASN A 110 16.53 -4.35 5.21
CA ASN A 110 15.54 -3.81 6.15
C ASN A 110 15.43 -2.28 6.09
N ASN A 111 15.36 -1.73 4.88
CA ASN A 111 15.26 -0.30 4.65
C ASN A 111 14.12 0.00 3.69
N VAL A 112 13.06 0.64 4.19
CA VAL A 112 11.87 0.98 3.40
C VAL A 112 12.18 1.94 2.23
N ALA A 113 13.27 2.71 2.31
CA ALA A 113 13.72 3.58 1.23
C ALA A 113 14.17 2.82 -0.04
N ASN A 114 14.44 1.52 0.07
CA ASN A 114 14.86 0.66 -1.04
C ASN A 114 13.67 -0.07 -1.70
N GLY A 115 12.45 0.15 -1.22
CA GLY A 115 11.25 -0.55 -1.64
C GLY A 115 10.44 -0.99 -0.44
N GLN A 116 9.13 -0.71 -0.47
CA GLN A 116 8.23 -1.04 0.64
C GLN A 116 6.81 -1.31 0.15
N LEU A 117 6.11 -2.21 0.84
CA LEU A 117 4.64 -2.20 0.86
C LEU A 117 4.20 -1.25 1.97
N THR A 118 3.24 -0.37 1.67
CA THR A 118 2.76 0.66 2.59
C THR A 118 1.26 0.60 2.73
N VAL A 119 0.80 0.66 3.98
CA VAL A 119 -0.60 0.93 4.32
C VAL A 119 -0.68 2.37 4.81
N ASN A 120 -1.29 3.24 4.03
CA ASN A 120 -1.46 4.65 4.40
C ASN A 120 -2.69 5.25 3.72
N ALA A 121 -3.08 6.44 4.19
CA ALA A 121 -4.12 7.21 3.55
C ALA A 121 -3.70 7.65 2.15
N VAL A 122 -4.47 7.23 1.16
CA VAL A 122 -4.50 7.84 -0.15
C VAL A 122 -5.61 8.87 -0.13
N ARG A 123 -5.30 10.09 -0.55
CA ARG A 123 -6.38 11.00 -0.92
C ARG A 123 -7.03 10.34 -2.12
N VAL A 124 -8.30 9.91 -1.97
CA VAL A 124 -9.16 9.82 -3.15
C VAL A 124 -9.09 11.22 -3.72
N GLN A 125 -8.38 11.39 -4.84
CA GLN A 125 -8.75 12.48 -5.73
C GLN A 125 -10.21 12.21 -5.95
N LYS A 126 -11.10 12.96 -5.27
CA LYS A 126 -12.52 13.05 -5.60
C LYS A 126 -12.52 12.88 -7.10
N PRO A 127 -13.17 11.85 -7.69
CA PRO A 127 -13.15 11.72 -9.13
C PRO A 127 -13.47 13.11 -9.61
N SER A 128 -12.54 13.74 -10.33
CA SER A 128 -12.79 15.06 -10.86
C SER A 128 -14.15 14.90 -11.47
N ILE A 129 -15.16 15.53 -10.87
CA ILE A 129 -16.47 15.57 -11.45
C ILE A 129 -16.18 16.43 -12.67
N LYS A 130 -15.74 15.79 -13.77
CA LYS A 130 -16.17 16.20 -15.09
C LYS A 130 -17.66 16.30 -14.87
N TYR A 131 -18.14 17.53 -14.78
CA TYR A 131 -19.55 17.82 -14.79
C TYR A 131 -20.12 17.04 -15.98
N ILE A 132 -20.66 15.84 -15.72
CA ILE A 132 -21.56 15.20 -16.65
C ILE A 132 -22.80 16.06 -16.51
N VAL A 133 -22.97 16.96 -17.47
CA VAL A 133 -24.22 17.69 -17.67
C VAL A 133 -25.30 16.61 -17.77
N LYS A 134 -26.13 16.50 -16.73
CA LYS A 134 -27.08 15.41 -16.56
C LYS A 134 -28.30 15.68 -17.45
N GLY A 135 -28.34 15.04 -18.62
CA GLY A 135 -29.57 14.57 -19.26
C GLY A 135 -30.21 15.42 -20.35
N GLU A 136 -29.95 15.05 -21.62
CA GLU A 136 -31.03 14.93 -22.61
C GLU A 136 -31.65 13.54 -22.47
N ARG A 137 -32.98 13.51 -22.38
CA ARG A 137 -33.81 12.33 -22.21
C ARG A 137 -34.48 12.05 -23.54
N THR A 138 -34.14 10.97 -24.23
CA THR A 138 -35.03 10.41 -25.27
C THR A 138 -35.16 8.91 -25.08
N ARG A 139 -36.36 8.50 -24.66
CA ARG A 139 -36.81 7.12 -24.63
C ARG A 139 -36.76 6.54 -26.05
N SER A 140 -36.29 5.30 -26.17
CA SER A 140 -36.44 4.49 -27.38
C SER A 140 -37.92 4.19 -27.60
N ALA A 141 -38.48 4.65 -28.71
CA ALA A 141 -39.82 4.31 -29.17
C ALA A 141 -39.73 3.10 -30.11
N HIS A 142 -39.95 1.92 -29.55
CA HIS A 142 -40.46 0.79 -30.31
C HIS A 142 -41.56 0.14 -29.48
N ASP A 143 -42.66 -0.13 -30.18
CA ASP A 143 -43.86 -0.83 -29.74
C ASP A 143 -44.93 0.04 -29.05
N MET A 144 -45.93 0.47 -29.81
CA MET A 144 -47.30 -0.01 -29.62
C MET A 144 -48.17 0.42 -30.80
N THR A 145 -48.80 -0.59 -31.40
CA THR A 145 -49.93 -0.54 -32.31
C THR A 145 -51.13 0.16 -31.67
#